data_AF-A0A4V2B8P7-F1
#
_entry.id   AF-A0A4V2B8P7-F1
#
_cell.length_a   1.000
_cell.length_b   1.000
_cell.length_c   1.000
_cell.angle_alpha   90.00
_cell.angle_beta   90.00
_cell.angle_gamma   90.00
#
_symmetry.space_group_name_H-M   'P 1'
#
loop_
_entity.id
_entity.type
_entity.pdbx_description
1 polymer ?
#
loop_
_entity_poly.entity_id
_entity_poly.type
_entity_poly.pdbx_seq_one_letter_code
_entity_poly.pdbx_strand_id
1 'polypeptide(L)' 'MKKELVTMDELMTQVRLAGVENLKDVRLAHIEGDGKFSIICYGEATGAQRPESRAGV' A
#
# COMPACT_ATOMS: atom_id res chain seq x y z
N MET A 1 -8.05 -19.30 -5.17
CA MET A 1 -7.95 -17.90 -4.71
C MET A 1 -8.62 -17.81 -3.35
N LYS A 2 -7.86 -17.55 -2.28
CA LYS A 2 -8.44 -17.29 -0.95
C LYS A 2 -9.00 -15.88 -0.96
N LYS A 3 -10.26 -15.70 -0.56
CA LYS A 3 -10.84 -14.38 -0.31
C LYS A 3 -10.46 -14.02 1.12
N GLU A 4 -9.48 -13.14 1.28
CA GLU A 4 -9.27 -12.51 2.58
C GLU A 4 -10.36 -11.45 2.78
N LEU A 5 -10.95 -11.44 3.97
CA LEU A 5 -11.94 -10.44 4.35
C LEU A 5 -11.18 -9.19 4.76
N VAL A 6 -11.02 -8.26 3.82
CA VAL A 6 -10.55 -6.90 4.11
C VAL A 6 -11.73 -5.95 4.02
N THR A 7 -11.87 -5.14 5.06
CA THR A 7 -12.84 -4.05 5.11
C THR A 7 -12.35 -2.87 4.29
N MET A 8 -13.29 -2.00 3.88
CA MET A 8 -12.93 -0.77 3.17
C MET A 8 -12.03 0.13 4.05
N ASP A 9 -12.31 0.21 5.36
CA ASP A 9 -11.51 1.03 6.29
C ASP A 9 -10.06 0.55 6.42
N GLU A 10 -9.83 -0.76 6.44
CA GLU A 10 -8.49 -1.33 6.44
C GLU A 10 -7.73 -0.99 5.15
N LEU A 11 -8.36 -1.17 3.99
CA LEU A 11 -7.76 -0.80 2.71
C LEU A 11 -7.42 0.69 2.68
N MET A 12 -8.34 1.56 3.10
CA MET A 12 -8.12 3.01 3.14
C MET A 12 -6.97 3.41 4.06
N THR A 13 -6.84 2.73 5.20
CA THR A 13 -5.73 2.94 6.13
C THR A 13 -4.40 2.59 5.48
N GLN A 14 -4.32 1.44 4.79
CA GLN A 14 -3.09 0.99 4.13
C GLN A 14 -2.70 1.90 2.96
N VAL A 15 -3.66 2.38 2.17
CA VAL A 15 -3.43 3.35 1.10
C VAL A 15 -2.81 4.64 1.62
N ARG A 16 -3.31 5.15 2.75
CA ARG A 16 -2.74 6.35 3.41
C ARG A 16 -1.36 6.09 3.98
N LEU A 17 -1.13 4.93 4.61
CA LEU A 17 0.19 4.55 5.14
C LEU A 17 1.24 4.42 4.04
N ALA A 18 0.84 4.03 2.83
CA ALA A 18 1.70 4.03 1.65
C ALA A 18 2.01 5.45 1.11
N GLY A 19 1.46 6.51 1.74
CA GLY A 19 1.68 7.90 1.34
C GLY A 19 0.78 8.37 0.20
N VAL A 20 -0.28 7.63 -0.12
CA VAL A 20 -1.24 8.02 -1.17
C VAL A 20 -2.41 8.76 -0.55
N GLU A 21 -2.53 10.05 -0.86
CA GLU A 21 -3.60 10.91 -0.31
C GLU A 21 -4.93 10.76 -1.05
N ASN A 22 -4.90 10.56 -2.37
CA ASN A 22 -6.11 10.42 -3.19
C ASN A 22 -6.22 9.04 -3.82
N LEU A 23 -7.38 8.39 -3.63
CA LEU A 23 -7.68 7.09 -4.25
C LEU A 23 -7.64 7.10 -5.78
N LYS A 24 -7.94 8.25 -6.41
CA LYS A 24 -7.90 8.39 -7.87
C LYS A 24 -6.49 8.16 -8.44
N ASP A 25 -5.47 8.31 -7.59
CA ASP A 25 -4.08 8.11 -7.97
C ASP A 25 -3.70 6.61 -7.86
N VAL A 26 -4.52 5.77 -7.23
CA VAL A 26 -4.31 4.32 -7.11
C VAL A 26 -4.78 3.61 -8.38
N ARG A 27 -3.87 2.86 -9.00
CA ARG A 27 -4.11 1.95 -10.12
C ARG A 27 -4.52 0.56 -9.68
N LEU A 28 -3.84 0.02 -8.67
CA LEU A 28 -4.08 -1.33 -8.17
C LEU A 28 -3.72 -1.38 -6.68
N ALA A 29 -4.55 -2.01 -5.87
CA ALA A 29 -4.21 -2.38 -4.50
C ALA A 29 -4.58 -3.85 -4.29
N HIS A 30 -3.65 -4.66 -3.82
CA HIS A 30 -3.89 -6.08 -3.56
C HIS A 30 -3.07 -6.59 -2.38
N ILE A 31 -3.51 -7.73 -1.85
CA ILE A 31 -2.83 -8.42 -0.75
C ILE A 31 -1.97 -9.53 -1.36
N GLU A 32 -0.70 -9.56 -0.99
CA GLU A 32 0.25 -10.60 -1.38
C GLU A 32 0.05 -11.87 -0.54
N GLY A 33 0.69 -12.97 -0.93
CA GLY A 33 0.59 -14.25 -0.20
C GLY A 33 1.09 -14.20 1.26
N ASP A 34 1.79 -13.14 1.66
CA ASP A 34 2.26 -12.88 3.02
C ASP A 34 1.36 -11.94 3.84
N GLY A 35 0.20 -11.53 3.29
CA GLY A 35 -0.76 -10.65 3.96
C GLY A 35 -0.44 -9.15 3.87
N LYS A 36 0.61 -8.75 3.13
CA LYS A 36 0.96 -7.33 2.95
C LYS A 36 0.21 -6.71 1.77
N PHE A 37 -0.06 -5.41 1.87
CA PHE A 37 -0.63 -4.63 0.78
C PHE A 37 0.46 -4.15 -0.19
N SER A 38 0.27 -4.45 -1.47
CA SER A 38 0.98 -3.85 -2.59
C SER A 38 0.07 -2.81 -3.25
N ILE A 39 0.52 -1.56 -3.34
CA ILE A 39 -0.22 -0.43 -3.92
C ILE A 39 0.56 0.13 -5.12
N ILE A 40 -0.10 0.23 -6.27
CA ILE A 40 0.45 0.75 -7.52
C ILE A 40 -0.33 2.00 -7.88
N CYS A 41 0.35 3.11 -8.19
CA CYS A 41 -0.27 4.38 -8.58
C CYS A 41 -0.15 4.67 -10.09
N TYR A 42 -1.03 5.54 -10.60
CA TYR A 42 -0.89 6.13 -11.93
C TYR A 42 0.12 7.28 -11.89
N GLY A 43 1.08 7.31 -12.82
CA GLY A 43 1.82 8.54 -13.14
C GLY A 43 3.26 8.66 -12.65
N GLU A 44 3.75 7.89 -11.68
CA GLU A 44 5.19 7.90 -11.32
C GLU A 44 5.60 6.58 -10.66
N ALA A 45 6.80 6.09 -10.99
CA ALA A 45 7.47 4.97 -10.31
C ALA A 45 8.07 5.38 -8.94
N THR A 46 7.43 6.32 -8.24
CA THR A 46 7.95 6.88 -7.00
C THR A 46 7.39 6.15 -5.80
N GLY A 47 8.25 5.32 -5.21
CA GLY A 47 8.17 5.00 -3.80
C GLY A 47 7.78 3.57 -3.49
N ALA A 48 8.52 2.61 -4.04
CA ALA A 48 8.97 1.51 -3.18
C ALA A 48 9.35 2.11 -1.81
N GLN A 49 8.83 1.54 -0.72
CA GLN A 49 9.10 1.94 0.67
C GLN A 49 10.37 2.78 0.76
N ARG A 50 10.32 4.03 1.25
CA ARG A 50 11.48 4.50 2.01
C ARG A 50 11.54 3.52 3.18
N PRO A 51 12.55 2.62 3.25
CA PRO A 51 12.76 1.91 4.49
C PRO A 51 13.07 3.02 5.48
N GLU A 52 12.24 3.12 6.51
CA GLU A 52 12.55 3.91 7.68
C GLU A 52 14.00 3.55 8.03
N SER A 53 14.86 4.56 7.96
CA SER A 53 16.27 4.38 8.20
C SER A 53 16.39 3.67 9.53
N ARG A 54 16.99 2.47 9.52
CA ARG A 54 17.64 1.91 10.70
C ARG A 54 18.74 2.91 11.07
N ALA A 55 18.35 3.96 11.78
CA ALA A 55 19.25 4.85 12.47
C ALA A 55 19.96 3.96 13.49
N GLY A 56 21.25 3.74 13.25
CA GLY A 56 22.10 3.10 14.22
C GLY A 56 22.08 3.89 15.52
N VAL A 57 21.93 3.17 16.62
CA VAL A 57 22.65 3.32 17.88
C VAL A 57 22.80 1.92 18.45
#